data_AF-A0A3D5HYN1-F1
#
_entry.id   AF-A0A3D5HYN1-F1
#
_cell.length_a   1.000
_cell.length_b   1.000
_cell.length_c   1.000
_cell.angle_alpha   90.00
_cell.angle_beta   90.00
_cell.angle_gamma   90.00
#
_symmetry.space_group_name_H-M   'P 1'
#
loop_
_entity.id
_entity.type
_entity.pdbx_description
1 polymer ?
#
loop_
_entity_poly.entity_id
_entity_poly.type
_entity_poly.pdbx_seq_one_letter_code
_entity_poly.pdbx_strand_id
1 'polypeptide(L)'
;MSALIRHDWDLAEIEALLELPLVDLLWRAQQVHRDAHPAGYHVQLASLLSVKTGGCEEDCAYCPQSMHHSSDVTAQPELQLQVDGVLQQARSARDAGAHRFCMGWAWREIREGAPFDAMLAMVRGVRELGMEACVTAGMLTDSQAERLAQAGLTSYNHNLDTSPEHYDQIIST
;
A
#
# COMPACT_ATOMS: atom_id res chain seq x y z
N MET A 1 -18.78 19.06 15.72
CA MET A 1 -19.37 19.15 14.37
C MET A 1 -18.49 18.30 13.48
N SER A 2 -19.04 17.32 12.74
CA SER A 2 -18.22 16.53 11.81
C SER A 2 -17.58 17.47 10.80
N ALA A 3 -16.26 17.43 10.63
CA ALA A 3 -15.59 18.16 9.56
C ALA A 3 -16.23 17.75 8.22
N LEU A 4 -16.72 18.71 7.45
CA LEU A 4 -17.22 18.48 6.10
C LEU A 4 -16.02 18.10 5.22
N ILE A 5 -16.05 16.88 4.68
CA ILE A 5 -15.05 16.43 3.71
C ILE A 5 -15.34 17.16 2.40
N ARG A 6 -14.32 17.83 1.85
CA ARG A 6 -14.35 18.53 0.57
C ARG A 6 -13.24 18.02 -0.36
N HIS A 7 -13.46 18.11 -1.66
CA HIS A 7 -12.59 17.54 -2.70
C HIS A 7 -12.16 18.56 -3.77
N ASP A 8 -12.45 19.83 -3.53
CA ASP A 8 -12.33 20.96 -4.46
C ASP A 8 -11.25 21.96 -3.99
N TRP A 9 -10.13 21.43 -3.50
CA TRP A 9 -8.98 22.23 -3.07
C TRP A 9 -8.27 22.87 -4.26
N ASP A 10 -7.96 24.16 -4.17
CA ASP A 10 -7.07 24.84 -5.12
C ASP A 10 -5.64 24.96 -4.60
N LEU A 11 -4.71 25.33 -5.50
CA LEU A 11 -3.29 25.47 -5.17
C LEU A 11 -3.04 26.53 -4.10
N ALA A 12 -3.73 27.67 -4.16
CA ALA A 12 -3.53 28.76 -3.22
C ALA A 12 -3.99 28.38 -1.80
N GLU A 13 -5.08 27.61 -1.69
CA GLU A 13 -5.54 27.06 -0.41
C GLU A 13 -4.52 26.08 0.21
N ILE A 14 -3.89 25.23 -0.62
CA ILE A 14 -2.87 24.29 -0.17
C ILE A 14 -1.59 25.01 0.22
N GLU A 15 -1.12 25.97 -0.58
CA GLU A 15 0.04 26.82 -0.28
C GLU A 15 -0.15 27.56 1.04
N ALA A 16 -1.33 28.16 1.25
CA ALA A 16 -1.66 28.84 2.51
C ALA A 16 -1.59 27.90 3.73
N LEU A 17 -1.89 26.60 3.58
CA LEU A 17 -1.71 25.61 4.65
C LEU A 17 -0.24 25.29 4.91
N LEU A 18 0.57 25.15 3.86
CA LEU A 18 1.99 24.86 3.95
C LEU A 18 2.79 26.02 4.54
N GLU A 19 2.32 27.26 4.35
CA GLU A 19 2.93 28.48 4.89
C GLU A 19 2.53 28.79 6.34
N LEU A 20 1.59 28.04 6.93
CA LEU A 20 1.19 28.24 8.33
C LEU A 20 2.38 28.04 9.29
N PRO A 21 2.45 28.79 10.40
CA PRO A 21 3.35 28.46 11.48
C PRO A 21 3.15 27.01 11.91
N LEU A 22 4.23 26.22 11.96
CA LEU A 22 4.15 24.77 12.21
C LEU A 22 3.32 24.41 13.44
N VAL A 23 3.41 25.20 14.51
CA VAL A 23 2.66 24.96 15.75
C VAL A 23 1.16 25.14 15.55
N ASP A 24 0.73 26.13 14.76
CA ASP A 24 -0.67 26.37 14.43
C ASP A 24 -1.21 25.28 13.50
N LEU A 25 -0.40 24.86 12.52
CA LEU A 25 -0.73 23.75 11.63
C LEU A 25 -0.94 22.44 12.42
N LEU A 26 -0.03 22.12 13.35
CA LEU A 26 -0.14 20.94 14.20
C LEU A 26 -1.38 20.98 15.09
N TRP A 27 -1.70 22.15 15.66
CA TRP A 27 -2.92 22.32 16.46
C TRP A 27 -4.17 22.05 15.60
N ARG A 28 -4.26 22.67 14.42
CA ARG A 28 -5.37 22.48 13.49
C ARG A 28 -5.51 21.02 13.05
N ALA A 29 -4.39 20.36 12.75
CA ALA A 29 -4.39 18.94 12.36
C ALA A 29 -4.95 18.05 13.49
N GLN A 30 -4.60 18.31 14.75
CA GLN A 30 -5.13 17.56 15.88
C GLN A 30 -6.63 17.76 16.07
N GLN A 31 -7.14 18.97 15.84
CA GLN A 31 -8.58 19.25 15.91
C GLN A 31 -9.33 18.43 14.85
N VAL A 32 -8.89 18.49 13.59
CA VAL A 32 -9.47 17.70 12.49
C VAL A 32 -9.42 16.21 12.81
N HIS A 33 -8.29 15.71 13.31
CA HIS A 33 -8.15 14.29 13.66
C HIS A 33 -9.14 13.88 14.76
N ARG A 34 -9.29 14.66 15.83
CA ARG A 34 -10.22 14.35 16.93
C ARG A 34 -11.69 14.43 16.49
N ASP A 35 -12.03 15.40 15.64
CA ASP A 35 -13.39 15.54 15.11
C ASP A 35 -13.76 14.36 14.20
N ALA A 36 -12.81 13.82 13.45
CA ALA A 36 -13.00 12.64 12.61
C ALA A 36 -12.97 11.30 13.41
N HIS A 37 -12.40 11.30 14.61
CA HIS A 37 -12.26 10.10 15.46
C HIS A 37 -12.86 10.32 16.86
N PRO A 38 -14.18 10.56 16.98
CA PRO A 38 -14.83 10.90 18.24
C PRO A 38 -14.82 9.75 19.26
N ALA A 39 -14.65 8.49 18.80
CA ALA A 39 -14.54 7.31 19.65
C ALA A 39 -13.19 7.18 20.37
N GLY A 40 -12.22 8.05 20.06
CA GLY A 40 -10.89 8.05 20.64
C GLY A 40 -9.79 7.72 19.64
N TYR A 41 -8.55 7.69 20.13
CA TYR A 41 -7.36 7.41 19.34
C TYR A 41 -7.20 5.90 19.13
N HIS A 42 -7.44 5.45 17.90
CA HIS A 42 -7.13 4.10 17.47
C HIS A 42 -6.04 4.16 16.39
N VAL A 43 -4.95 3.44 16.62
CA VAL A 43 -3.89 3.27 15.63
C VAL A 43 -4.12 1.95 14.91
N GLN A 44 -4.21 1.99 13.58
CA GLN A 44 -4.29 0.78 12.78
C GLN A 44 -2.89 0.14 12.68
N LEU A 45 -2.76 -1.11 13.13
CA LEU A 45 -1.53 -1.87 13.02
C LEU A 45 -1.56 -2.73 11.75
N ALA A 46 -0.69 -2.42 10.80
CA ALA A 46 -0.53 -3.20 9.57
C ALA A 46 0.86 -3.84 9.54
N SER A 47 0.93 -5.12 9.20
CA SER A 47 2.19 -5.82 8.92
C SER A 47 2.28 -6.11 7.43
N LEU A 48 3.48 -5.97 6.85
CA LEU A 48 3.72 -6.17 5.43
C LEU A 48 4.74 -7.29 5.21
N LEU A 49 4.51 -8.07 4.14
CA LEU A 49 5.45 -9.03 3.60
C LEU A 49 5.70 -8.77 2.12
N SER A 50 6.96 -8.73 1.72
CA SER A 50 7.36 -8.72 0.32
C SER A 50 7.28 -10.14 -0.24
N VAL A 51 6.21 -10.45 -0.97
CA VAL A 51 5.96 -11.76 -1.58
C VAL A 51 6.89 -12.01 -2.77
N LYS A 52 7.18 -10.97 -3.56
CA LYS A 52 8.24 -10.98 -4.58
C LYS A 52 9.16 -9.80 -4.35
N THR A 53 10.45 -10.10 -4.11
CA THR A 53 11.48 -9.12 -3.78
C THR A 53 12.53 -8.98 -4.87
N GLY A 54 12.88 -7.74 -5.21
CA GLY A 54 13.97 -7.40 -6.14
C GLY A 54 13.63 -7.65 -7.62
N GLY A 55 14.50 -7.20 -8.53
CA GLY A 55 14.33 -7.41 -9.97
C GLY A 55 13.05 -6.78 -10.54
N CYS A 56 12.69 -5.59 -10.06
CA CYS A 56 11.61 -4.80 -10.66
C CYS A 56 12.09 -4.12 -11.94
N GLU A 57 11.26 -4.12 -12.98
CA GLU A 57 11.58 -3.49 -14.28
C GLU A 57 11.45 -1.95 -14.22
N GLU A 58 10.75 -1.42 -13.22
CA GLU A 58 10.56 0.01 -13.00
C GLU A 58 11.84 0.69 -12.47
N ASP A 59 12.03 1.95 -12.83
CA ASP A 59 13.26 2.73 -12.59
C ASP A 59 13.17 3.75 -11.45
N CYS A 60 12.24 3.54 -10.50
CA CYS A 60 12.03 4.47 -9.39
C CYS A 60 13.36 4.78 -8.67
N ALA A 61 13.79 6.04 -8.73
CA ALA A 61 15.11 6.49 -8.28
C ALA A 61 15.42 6.19 -6.79
N TYR A 62 14.37 6.01 -5.98
CA TYR A 62 14.46 5.74 -4.56
C TYR A 62 14.35 4.24 -4.22
N CYS A 63 13.91 3.39 -5.15
CA CYS A 63 13.51 2.03 -4.86
C CYS A 63 14.72 1.07 -4.90
N PRO A 64 15.07 0.42 -3.77
CA PRO A 64 16.20 -0.51 -3.74
C PRO A 64 15.92 -1.82 -4.49
N GLN A 65 14.69 -2.05 -4.95
CA GLN A 65 14.29 -3.26 -5.67
C GLN A 65 14.32 -3.09 -7.20
N SER A 66 14.56 -1.87 -7.70
CA SER A 66 14.72 -1.59 -9.12
C SER A 66 15.95 -2.30 -9.67
N MET A 67 15.82 -2.94 -10.84
CA MET A 67 16.95 -3.56 -11.52
C MET A 67 17.93 -2.55 -12.14
N HIS A 68 17.54 -1.27 -12.22
CA HIS A 68 18.36 -0.19 -12.78
C HIS A 68 19.38 0.38 -11.78
N HIS A 69 19.31 -0.04 -10.52
CA HIS A 69 20.15 0.47 -9.44
C HIS A 69 20.95 -0.65 -8.78
N SER A 70 22.16 -0.33 -8.32
CA SER A 70 22.93 -1.23 -7.47
C SER A 70 22.42 -1.12 -6.04
N SER A 71 21.99 -2.25 -5.47
CA SER A 71 21.57 -2.36 -4.08
C SER A 71 21.97 -3.71 -3.50
N ASP A 72 21.94 -3.83 -2.18
CA ASP A 72 22.17 -5.11 -1.47
C ASP A 72 20.93 -6.04 -1.52
N VAL A 73 19.88 -5.66 -2.25
CA VAL A 73 18.66 -6.48 -2.37
C VAL A 73 18.93 -7.64 -3.32
N THR A 74 19.05 -8.83 -2.74
CA THR A 74 19.12 -10.06 -3.52
C THR A 74 17.73 -10.43 -4.04
N ALA A 75 17.59 -10.49 -5.36
CA ALA A 75 16.37 -10.96 -5.99
C ALA A 75 16.07 -12.39 -5.52
N GLN A 76 14.87 -12.56 -4.99
CA GLN A 76 14.40 -13.84 -4.52
C GLN A 76 13.72 -14.56 -5.70
N PRO A 77 14.14 -15.78 -6.09
CA PRO A 77 13.52 -16.49 -7.20
C PRO A 77 12.00 -16.60 -6.96
N GLU A 78 11.22 -16.46 -8.04
CA GLU A 78 9.74 -16.30 -8.08
C GLU A 78 8.93 -17.36 -7.31
N LEU A 79 9.58 -18.42 -6.82
CA LEU A 79 9.04 -19.50 -6.02
C LEU A 79 8.82 -19.16 -4.52
N GLN A 80 9.17 -17.97 -4.04
CA GLN A 80 9.59 -17.86 -2.63
C GLN A 80 8.54 -17.63 -1.54
N LEU A 81 7.24 -17.55 -1.84
CA LEU A 81 6.24 -17.95 -0.86
C LEU A 81 5.05 -18.62 -1.55
N GLN A 82 4.99 -19.95 -1.45
CA GLN A 82 3.74 -20.68 -1.65
C GLN A 82 2.66 -20.05 -0.76
N VAL A 83 1.39 -20.12 -1.20
CA VAL A 83 0.24 -19.55 -0.46
C VAL A 83 0.33 -19.86 1.04
N ASP A 84 0.67 -21.09 1.39
CA ASP A 84 0.84 -21.53 2.79
C ASP A 84 1.93 -20.77 3.55
N GLY A 85 3.07 -20.47 2.93
CA GLY A 85 4.14 -19.68 3.52
C GLY A 85 3.72 -18.25 3.79
N VAL A 86 3.00 -17.62 2.85
CA VAL A 86 2.41 -16.27 3.07
C VAL A 86 1.41 -16.32 4.22
N LEU A 87 0.52 -17.31 4.24
CA LEU A 87 -0.49 -17.45 5.29
C LEU A 87 0.12 -17.79 6.65
N GLN A 88 1.27 -18.45 6.71
CA GLN A 88 2.01 -18.64 7.95
C GLN A 88 2.52 -17.30 8.49
N GLN A 89 3.08 -16.44 7.64
CA GLN A 89 3.52 -15.10 8.05
C GLN A 89 2.33 -14.22 8.45
N ALA A 90 1.19 -14.32 7.75
CA ALA A 90 -0.04 -13.62 8.13
C ALA A 90 -0.54 -14.05 9.51
N ARG A 91 -0.51 -15.36 9.83
CA ARG A 91 -0.82 -15.87 11.17
C ARG A 91 0.12 -15.31 12.23
N SER A 92 1.44 -15.32 11.97
CA SER A 92 2.42 -14.73 12.89
C SER A 92 2.17 -13.24 13.13
N ALA A 93 1.82 -12.48 12.08
CA ALA A 93 1.50 -11.07 12.19
C ALA A 93 0.21 -10.82 13.00
N ARG A 94 -0.84 -11.62 12.77
CA ARG A 94 -2.07 -11.59 13.57
C ARG A 94 -1.78 -11.85 15.04
N ASP A 95 -1.01 -12.88 15.33
CA ASP A 95 -0.67 -13.29 16.69
C ASP A 95 0.22 -12.23 17.39
N ALA A 96 0.94 -11.41 16.61
CA ALA A 96 1.66 -10.23 17.07
C ALA A 96 0.78 -8.95 17.19
N GLY A 97 -0.52 -9.04 16.88
CA GLY A 97 -1.49 -7.95 17.05
C GLY A 97 -1.78 -7.12 15.80
N ALA A 98 -1.34 -7.53 14.61
CA ALA A 98 -1.67 -6.82 13.38
C ALA A 98 -3.18 -6.93 13.06
N HIS A 99 -3.79 -5.81 12.67
CA HIS A 99 -5.17 -5.75 12.18
C HIS A 99 -5.25 -6.03 10.67
N ARG A 100 -4.21 -5.62 9.94
CA ARG A 100 -4.09 -5.73 8.47
C ARG A 100 -2.81 -6.45 8.09
N PHE A 101 -2.90 -7.32 7.09
CA PHE A 101 -1.75 -7.93 6.45
C PHE A 101 -1.63 -7.46 4.99
N CYS A 102 -0.49 -6.85 4.66
CA CYS A 102 -0.17 -6.32 3.34
C CYS A 102 0.81 -7.24 2.61
N MET A 103 0.54 -7.53 1.34
CA MET A 103 1.38 -8.38 0.49
C MET A 103 1.89 -7.57 -0.70
N GLY A 104 3.21 -7.54 -0.90
CA GLY A 104 3.84 -6.72 -1.94
C GLY A 104 4.58 -7.53 -3.00
N TRP A 105 4.48 -7.13 -4.26
CA TRP A 105 5.25 -7.67 -5.37
C TRP A 105 6.05 -6.56 -6.04
N ALA A 106 7.35 -6.78 -6.25
CA ALA A 106 8.20 -5.90 -7.03
C ALA A 106 7.95 -6.09 -8.55
N TRP A 107 6.75 -5.75 -9.01
CA TRP A 107 6.33 -5.81 -10.41
C TRP A 107 5.68 -4.48 -10.82
N ARG A 108 5.81 -4.15 -12.11
CA ARG A 108 5.06 -3.05 -12.75
C ARG A 108 3.57 -3.35 -12.81
N GLU A 109 3.22 -4.58 -13.17
CA GLU A 109 1.87 -5.12 -13.14
C GLU A 109 1.89 -6.63 -12.83
N ILE A 110 0.80 -7.13 -12.27
CA ILE A 110 0.64 -8.56 -12.06
C ILE A 110 0.03 -9.25 -13.27
N ARG A 111 0.69 -10.31 -13.73
CA ARG A 111 0.23 -11.12 -14.85
C ARG A 111 -0.92 -12.05 -14.44
N GLU A 112 -1.85 -12.26 -15.37
CA GLU A 112 -2.94 -13.23 -15.25
C GLU A 112 -2.44 -14.68 -15.06
N GLY A 113 -3.38 -15.55 -14.70
CA GLY A 113 -3.13 -16.98 -14.50
C GLY A 113 -2.54 -17.28 -13.12
N ALA A 114 -1.62 -18.24 -13.06
CA ALA A 114 -1.14 -18.81 -11.80
C ALA A 114 -0.65 -17.78 -10.75
N PRO A 115 0.10 -16.72 -11.10
CA PRO A 115 0.51 -15.70 -10.13
C PRO A 115 -0.67 -14.95 -9.52
N PHE A 116 -1.63 -14.53 -10.36
CA PHE A 116 -2.82 -13.82 -9.88
C PHE A 116 -3.77 -14.74 -9.12
N ASP A 117 -3.95 -15.99 -9.55
CA ASP A 117 -4.76 -16.98 -8.83
C ASP A 117 -4.17 -17.30 -7.45
N ALA A 118 -2.85 -17.37 -7.33
CA ALA A 118 -2.16 -17.51 -6.05
C ALA A 118 -2.40 -16.28 -5.16
N MET A 119 -2.35 -15.05 -5.70
CA MET A 119 -2.70 -13.85 -4.94
C MET A 119 -4.14 -13.90 -4.43
N LEU A 120 -5.12 -14.29 -5.27
CA LEU A 120 -6.51 -14.41 -4.84
C LEU A 120 -6.67 -15.42 -3.71
N ALA A 121 -5.93 -16.54 -3.75
CA ALA A 121 -5.89 -17.52 -2.67
C ALA A 121 -5.28 -16.94 -1.37
N MET A 122 -4.20 -16.16 -1.48
CA MET A 122 -3.59 -15.48 -0.33
C MET A 122 -4.56 -14.47 0.30
N VAL A 123 -5.23 -13.66 -0.52
CA VAL A 123 -6.23 -12.68 -0.06
C VAL A 123 -7.34 -13.39 0.71
N ARG A 124 -7.94 -14.45 0.14
CA ARG A 124 -8.99 -15.23 0.82
C ARG A 124 -8.48 -15.81 2.14
N GLY A 125 -7.29 -16.41 2.15
CA GLY A 125 -6.72 -16.98 3.36
C GLY A 125 -6.45 -15.94 4.45
N VAL A 126 -5.97 -14.74 4.11
CA VAL A 126 -5.82 -13.64 5.09
C VAL A 126 -7.18 -13.22 5.66
N ARG A 127 -8.22 -13.17 4.83
CA ARG A 127 -9.58 -12.85 5.28
C ARG A 127 -10.15 -13.93 6.19
N GLU A 128 -9.89 -15.20 5.92
CA GLU A 128 -10.25 -16.33 6.78
C GLU A 128 -9.57 -16.27 8.17
N LEU A 129 -8.42 -15.59 8.29
CA LEU A 129 -7.77 -15.33 9.59
C LEU A 129 -8.46 -14.23 10.40
N GLY A 130 -9.49 -13.57 9.85
CA GLY A 130 -10.17 -12.43 10.47
C GLY A 130 -9.42 -11.10 10.34
N MET A 131 -8.39 -11.02 9.47
CA MET A 131 -7.60 -9.81 9.24
C MET A 131 -8.09 -9.05 8.01
N GLU A 132 -7.80 -7.75 7.95
CA GLU A 132 -7.83 -7.00 6.68
C GLU A 132 -6.74 -7.50 5.72
N ALA A 133 -7.08 -7.61 4.43
CA ALA A 133 -6.16 -8.01 3.38
C ALA A 133 -5.81 -6.81 2.50
N CYS A 134 -4.52 -6.60 2.28
CA CYS A 134 -4.01 -5.51 1.45
C CYS A 134 -2.97 -6.03 0.45
N VAL A 135 -2.98 -5.46 -0.75
CA VAL A 135 -2.07 -5.83 -1.83
C VAL A 135 -1.45 -4.57 -2.43
N THR A 136 -0.17 -4.68 -2.79
CA THR A 136 0.48 -3.81 -3.78
C THR A 136 1.17 -4.69 -4.81
N ALA A 137 0.71 -4.63 -6.05
CA ALA A 137 1.23 -5.46 -7.14
C ALA A 137 1.29 -4.67 -8.46
N GLY A 138 1.56 -3.37 -8.35
CA GLY A 138 1.66 -2.46 -9.48
C GLY A 138 0.29 -2.05 -10.05
N MET A 139 0.18 -2.02 -11.38
CA MET A 139 -1.08 -1.73 -12.08
C MET A 139 -1.97 -2.98 -12.13
N LEU A 140 -3.28 -2.73 -12.10
CA LEU A 140 -4.32 -3.74 -12.30
C LEU A 140 -5.16 -3.40 -13.53
N THR A 141 -5.73 -4.44 -14.13
CA THR A 141 -6.91 -4.28 -14.98
C THR A 141 -8.19 -4.20 -14.15
N ASP A 142 -9.27 -3.65 -14.71
CA ASP A 142 -10.58 -3.61 -14.05
C ASP A 142 -11.05 -5.00 -13.58
N SER A 143 -10.85 -6.03 -14.42
CA SER A 143 -11.21 -7.40 -14.08
C SER A 143 -10.43 -7.95 -12.89
N GLN A 144 -9.13 -7.62 -12.79
CA GLN A 144 -8.30 -8.01 -11.64
C GLN A 144 -8.76 -7.30 -10.37
N ALA A 145 -9.07 -6.00 -10.45
CA ALA A 145 -9.59 -5.23 -9.33
C ALA A 145 -10.91 -5.82 -8.81
N GLU A 146 -11.85 -6.15 -9.71
CA GLU A 146 -13.12 -6.80 -9.35
C GLU A 146 -12.90 -8.17 -8.68
N ARG A 147 -12.04 -9.02 -9.25
CA ARG A 147 -11.73 -10.35 -8.69
C ARG A 147 -11.06 -10.25 -7.31
N LEU A 148 -10.22 -9.25 -7.09
CA LEU A 148 -9.62 -8.98 -5.77
C LEU A 148 -10.66 -8.52 -4.75
N ALA A 149 -11.55 -7.59 -5.14
CA ALA A 149 -12.65 -7.17 -4.29
C ALA A 149 -13.56 -8.36 -3.92
N GLN A 150 -13.89 -9.23 -4.89
CA GLN A 150 -14.66 -10.45 -4.66
C GLN A 150 -13.94 -11.46 -3.76
N ALA A 151 -12.61 -11.56 -3.84
CA ALA A 151 -11.79 -12.37 -2.94
C ALA A 151 -11.74 -11.79 -1.51
N GLY A 152 -12.19 -10.55 -1.31
CA GLY A 152 -12.28 -9.89 -0.02
C GLY A 152 -11.12 -8.93 0.26
N LEU A 153 -10.38 -8.47 -0.76
CA LEU A 153 -9.36 -7.45 -0.58
C LEU A 153 -9.98 -6.16 -0.01
N THR A 154 -9.40 -5.63 1.06
CA THR A 154 -9.92 -4.44 1.75
C THR A 154 -9.16 -3.16 1.39
N SER A 155 -7.95 -3.28 0.85
CA SER A 155 -7.12 -2.13 0.45
C SER A 155 -6.19 -2.52 -0.70
N TYR A 156 -6.04 -1.63 -1.67
CA TYR A 156 -5.00 -1.73 -2.70
C TYR A 156 -4.08 -0.52 -2.58
N ASN A 157 -2.77 -0.73 -2.54
CA ASN A 157 -1.80 0.36 -2.45
C ASN A 157 -1.23 0.67 -3.84
N HIS A 158 -1.33 1.94 -4.22
CA HIS A 158 -0.77 2.51 -5.44
C HIS A 158 -0.50 3.99 -5.17
N ASN A 159 0.77 4.40 -5.15
CA ASN A 159 1.15 5.75 -4.75
C ASN A 159 1.27 6.65 -5.99
N LEU A 160 1.10 7.96 -5.79
CA LEU A 160 1.43 8.98 -6.81
C LEU A 160 2.87 9.48 -6.70
N ASP A 161 3.54 9.21 -5.57
CA ASP A 161 4.90 9.60 -5.19
C ASP A 161 5.22 11.09 -5.13
N THR A 162 4.92 11.86 -6.16
CA THR A 162 5.17 13.31 -6.25
C THR A 162 4.17 14.01 -7.18
N SER A 163 4.35 15.32 -7.40
CA SER A 163 3.51 16.07 -8.33
C SER A 163 3.73 15.63 -9.79
N PRO A 164 2.73 15.77 -10.67
CA PRO A 164 2.86 15.38 -12.07
C PRO A 164 4.04 16.04 -12.79
N GLU A 165 4.39 17.27 -12.43
CA GLU A 165 5.47 18.04 -13.07
C GLU A 165 6.88 17.57 -12.63
N HIS A 166 6.97 16.79 -11.55
CA HIS A 166 8.23 16.27 -11.02
C HIS A 166 8.36 14.74 -11.16
N TYR A 167 7.28 14.04 -11.49
CA TYR A 167 7.24 12.58 -11.53
C TYR A 167 8.32 11.99 -12.45
N ASP A 168 8.46 12.53 -13.67
CA ASP A 168 9.44 12.08 -14.69
C ASP A 168 10.91 12.27 -14.26
N GLN A 169 11.18 13.01 -13.18
CA GLN A 169 12.54 13.13 -12.61
C GLN A 169 12.87 11.98 -11.64
N ILE A 170 11.85 11.25 -11.19
CA ILE A 170 11.94 10.20 -10.18
C ILE A 170 11.65 8.82 -10.78
N ILE A 171 10.65 8.74 -11.68
CA ILE A 171 10.18 7.51 -12.34
C ILE A 171 9.92 7.86 -13.80
N SER A 172 10.56 7.16 -14.74
CA SER A 172 10.41 7.43 -16.17
C SER A 172 9.81 6.28 -16.98
N THR A 173 9.68 5.10 -16.37
CA THR A 173 9.07 3.91 -16.98
C THR A 173 7.56 3.84 -16.80
#